data_AF-A0A1F0PKJ6-F1
#
_entry.id   AF-A0A1F0PKJ6-F1
#
_cell.length_a   1.000
_cell.length_b   1.000
_cell.length_c   1.000
_cell.angle_alpha   90.00
_cell.angle_beta   90.00
_cell.angle_gamma   90.00
#
_symmetry.space_group_name_H-M   'P 1'
#
loop_
_entity.id
_entity.type
_entity.pdbx_description
1 polymer ?
#
loop_
_entity_poly.entity_id
_entity_poly.type
_entity_poly.pdbx_seq_one_letter_code
_entity_poly.pdbx_strand_id
1 'polypeptide(L)'
;MASVEVMKERARIAGRFNLSARRNPEHRALVALAAQKAGGECHVIPAAPGEEEAEVLRRAHKVAGGKPVIIVTETDGELHARLFNVDI
;
A
#
# COMPACT_ATOMS: atom_id res chain seq x y z
N MET A 1 4.03 14.75 -11.96
CA MET A 1 4.52 13.35 -12.06
C MET A 1 5.57 13.16 -10.99
N ALA A 2 5.63 11.99 -10.34
CA ALA A 2 6.65 11.72 -9.34
C ALA A 2 8.05 11.61 -9.99
N SER A 3 9.09 11.96 -9.24
CA SER A 3 10.48 11.74 -9.67
C SER A 3 10.78 10.26 -9.89
N VAL A 4 11.73 9.95 -10.76
CA VAL A 4 12.23 8.58 -10.99
C VAL A 4 12.72 7.94 -9.68
N GLU A 5 13.34 8.73 -8.81
CA GLU A 5 13.80 8.28 -7.49
C GLU A 5 12.64 7.83 -6.59
N VAL A 6 11.58 8.63 -6.54
CA VAL A 6 10.34 8.29 -5.83
C VAL A 6 9.70 7.02 -6.40
N MET A 7 9.71 6.85 -7.73
CA MET A 7 9.19 5.62 -8.35
C MET A 7 10.02 4.37 -7.98
N LYS A 8 11.35 4.49 -7.95
CA LYS A 8 12.23 3.40 -7.49
C LYS A 8 11.95 3.04 -6.04
N GLU A 9 11.76 4.05 -5.20
CA GLU A 9 11.49 3.84 -3.79
C GLU A 9 10.13 3.19 -3.53
N ARG A 10 9.09 3.62 -4.25
CA ARG A 10 7.79 2.94 -4.25
C ARG A 10 7.90 1.48 -4.65
N ALA A 11 8.64 1.18 -5.71
CA ALA A 11 8.85 -0.19 -6.17
C ALA A 11 9.60 -1.04 -5.13
N ARG A 12 10.61 -0.46 -4.46
CA ARG A 12 11.36 -1.09 -3.37
C ARG A 12 10.45 -1.44 -2.20
N ILE A 13 9.64 -0.49 -1.73
CA ILE A 13 8.70 -0.68 -0.60
C ILE A 13 7.67 -1.75 -0.94
N ALA A 14 7.05 -1.69 -2.13
CA ALA A 14 6.09 -2.70 -2.57
C ALA A 14 6.71 -4.10 -2.64
N GLY A 15 7.93 -4.22 -3.17
CA GLY A 15 8.67 -5.49 -3.20
C GLY A 15 8.93 -6.04 -1.80
N ARG A 16 9.34 -5.18 -0.86
CA ARG A 16 9.60 -5.55 0.53
C ARG A 16 8.34 -6.00 1.26
N PHE A 17 7.22 -5.30 1.06
CA PHE A 17 5.92 -5.69 1.61
C PHE A 17 5.44 -7.02 1.04
N ASN A 18 5.56 -7.25 -0.26
CA ASN A 18 5.18 -8.52 -0.89
C ASN A 18 5.97 -9.71 -0.32
N LEU A 19 7.27 -9.54 -0.07
CA LEU A 19 8.07 -10.56 0.60
C LEU A 19 7.62 -10.75 2.06
N SER A 20 7.33 -9.67 2.76
CA SER A 20 6.88 -9.69 4.15
C SER A 20 5.52 -10.38 4.30
N ALA A 21 4.54 -10.11 3.43
CA ALA A 21 3.23 -10.76 3.42
C ALA A 21 3.30 -12.29 3.22
N ARG A 22 4.39 -12.80 2.64
CA ARG A 22 4.63 -14.25 2.52
C ARG A 22 5.17 -14.86 3.82
N ARG A 23 5.86 -14.09 4.66
CA ARG A 23 6.61 -14.59 5.84
C ARG A 23 5.99 -14.18 7.17
N ASN A 24 5.41 -13.00 7.26
CA ASN A 24 4.81 -12.42 8.44
C ASN A 24 3.27 -12.66 8.42
N PRO A 25 2.71 -13.33 9.46
CA PRO A 25 1.29 -13.62 9.53
C PRO A 25 0.39 -12.37 9.62
N GLU A 26 0.86 -11.28 10.23
CA GLU A 26 0.09 -10.03 10.35
C GLU A 26 -0.11 -9.37 8.98
N HIS A 27 0.97 -9.25 8.21
CA HIS A 27 0.89 -8.72 6.84
C HIS A 27 0.08 -9.63 5.93
N ARG A 28 0.18 -10.95 6.11
CA ARG A 28 -0.66 -11.90 5.37
C ARG A 28 -2.13 -11.72 5.70
N ALA A 29 -2.47 -11.55 6.98
CA ALA A 29 -3.84 -11.31 7.43
C ALA A 29 -4.38 -9.98 6.88
N LEU A 30 -3.54 -8.95 6.81
CA LEU A 30 -3.91 -7.66 6.22
C LEU A 30 -4.26 -7.80 4.73
N VAL A 31 -3.45 -8.51 3.95
CA VAL A 31 -3.71 -8.79 2.52
C VAL A 31 -4.98 -9.60 2.34
N ALA A 32 -5.19 -10.64 3.16
CA ALA A 32 -6.39 -11.46 3.10
C ALA A 32 -7.65 -10.63 3.43
N LEU A 33 -7.59 -9.75 4.43
CA LEU A 33 -8.69 -8.87 4.80
C LEU A 33 -9.01 -7.86 3.68
N ALA A 34 -7.98 -7.24 3.09
CA ALA A 34 -8.14 -6.31 1.98
C ALA A 34 -8.79 -7.00 0.77
N ALA A 35 -8.27 -8.17 0.38
CA ALA A 35 -8.82 -8.97 -0.70
C ALA A 35 -10.27 -9.37 -0.43
N GLN A 36 -10.59 -9.85 0.78
CA GLN A 36 -11.95 -10.21 1.17
C GLN A 36 -12.91 -9.04 1.00
N LYS A 37 -12.55 -7.84 1.50
CA LYS A 37 -13.42 -6.66 1.41
C LYS A 37 -13.55 -6.09 -0.01
N ALA A 38 -12.55 -6.32 -0.87
CA ALA A 38 -12.51 -5.85 -2.24
C ALA A 38 -13.04 -6.85 -3.29
N GLY A 39 -13.56 -8.00 -2.85
CA GLY A 39 -14.12 -9.03 -3.74
C GLY A 39 -13.07 -9.93 -4.41
N GLY A 40 -11.90 -10.11 -3.78
CA GLY A 40 -10.83 -11.01 -4.18
C GLY A 40 -9.52 -10.32 -4.58
N GLU A 41 -9.58 -9.06 -5.01
CA GLU A 41 -8.40 -8.31 -5.46
C GLU A 41 -7.91 -7.33 -4.40
N CYS A 42 -6.62 -7.41 -4.03
CA CYS A 42 -6.00 -6.49 -3.08
C CYS A 42 -5.12 -5.48 -3.80
N HIS A 43 -5.36 -4.18 -3.60
CA HIS A 43 -4.51 -3.12 -4.10
C HIS A 43 -3.54 -2.65 -3.01
N VAL A 44 -2.24 -2.66 -3.33
CA VAL A 44 -1.17 -2.16 -2.46
C VAL A 44 -0.64 -0.85 -3.02
N ILE A 45 -0.67 0.21 -2.22
CA ILE A 45 -0.24 1.56 -2.58
C ILE A 45 1.01 1.90 -1.77
N PRO A 46 2.21 1.76 -2.34
CA PRO A 46 3.43 2.19 -1.65
C PRO A 46 3.50 3.72 -1.61
N ALA A 47 3.99 4.24 -0.49
CA ALA A 47 4.28 5.64 -0.26
C ALA A 47 5.74 5.79 0.14
N ALA A 48 6.52 6.46 -0.71
CA ALA A 48 7.90 6.80 -0.43
C ALA A 48 7.99 7.89 0.64
N PRO A 49 9.10 7.95 1.40
CA PRO A 49 9.34 9.03 2.35
C PRO A 49 9.21 10.41 1.71
N GLY A 50 8.52 11.32 2.39
CA GLY A 50 8.29 12.69 1.92
C GLY A 50 7.15 12.86 0.90
N GLU A 51 6.46 11.79 0.50
CA GLU A 51 5.20 11.94 -0.23
C GLU A 51 4.11 12.53 0.65
N GLU A 52 3.33 13.45 0.09
CA GLU A 52 2.16 14.03 0.76
C GLU A 52 1.04 12.98 0.88
N GLU A 53 0.49 12.83 2.09
CA GLU A 53 -0.58 11.87 2.37
C GLU A 53 -1.80 12.07 1.46
N ALA A 54 -2.20 13.32 1.20
CA ALA A 54 -3.31 13.64 0.31
C ALA A 54 -3.06 13.15 -1.14
N GLU A 55 -1.82 13.21 -1.63
CA GLU A 55 -1.47 12.67 -2.95
C GLU A 55 -1.49 11.14 -2.96
N VAL A 56 -1.01 10.49 -1.90
CA VAL A 56 -1.05 9.03 -1.74
C VAL A 56 -2.50 8.54 -1.73
N LEU A 57 -3.37 9.20 -0.94
CA LEU A 57 -4.80 8.89 -0.90
C LEU A 57 -5.45 9.11 -2.27
N ARG A 58 -5.21 10.25 -2.93
CA ARG A 58 -5.74 10.51 -4.28
C ARG A 58 -5.34 9.42 -5.27
N ARG A 59 -4.10 8.93 -5.20
CA ARG A 59 -3.62 7.81 -6.02
C ARG A 59 -4.34 6.52 -5.66
N ALA A 60 -4.52 6.24 -4.38
CA ALA A 60 -5.22 5.05 -3.91
C ALA A 60 -6.68 5.02 -4.40
N HIS A 61 -7.41 6.12 -4.26
CA HIS A 61 -8.77 6.28 -4.78
C HIS A 61 -8.82 6.04 -6.30
N LYS A 62 -7.88 6.64 -7.04
CA LYS A 62 -7.82 6.49 -8.50
C LYS A 62 -7.58 5.05 -8.95
N VAL A 63 -6.73 4.30 -8.22
CA VAL A 63 -6.36 2.92 -8.57
C VAL A 63 -7.45 1.93 -8.17
N ALA A 64 -7.99 2.07 -6.96
CA ALA A 64 -8.86 1.05 -6.39
C ALA A 64 -10.35 1.24 -6.73
N GLY A 65 -10.73 2.37 -7.33
CA GLY A 65 -12.10 2.61 -7.77
C GLY A 65 -13.12 2.50 -6.64
N GLY A 66 -12.76 2.94 -5.43
CA GLY A 66 -13.62 2.84 -4.24
C GLY A 66 -13.46 1.53 -3.43
N LYS A 67 -12.62 0.59 -3.87
CA LYS A 67 -12.32 -0.62 -3.10
C LYS A 67 -11.31 -0.33 -1.99
N PRO A 68 -11.32 -1.11 -0.89
CA PRO A 68 -10.29 -1.01 0.14
C PRO A 68 -8.88 -1.26 -0.40
N VAL A 69 -7.92 -0.54 0.17
CA VAL A 69 -6.51 -0.54 -0.24
C VAL A 69 -5.61 -0.75 0.97
N ILE A 70 -4.42 -1.29 0.73
CA ILE A 70 -3.35 -1.29 1.74
C ILE A 70 -2.38 -0.18 1.36
N ILE A 71 -2.22 0.80 2.24
CA ILE A 71 -1.16 1.81 2.12
C ILE A 71 0.04 1.30 2.89
N VAL A 72 1.21 1.32 2.24
CA VAL A 72 2.46 0.87 2.85
C VAL A 72 3.49 1.97 2.79
N THR A 73 4.02 2.35 3.95
CA THR A 73 5.16 3.23 4.10
C THR A 73 6.33 2.45 4.70
N GLU A 74 7.53 2.99 4.52
CA GLU A 74 8.71 2.53 5.24
C GLU A 74 9.32 3.72 5.98
N THR A 75 9.47 3.60 7.29
CA THR A 75 10.05 4.62 8.17
C THR A 75 11.09 3.95 9.05
N ASP A 76 12.29 4.53 9.13
CA ASP A 76 13.41 3.98 9.91
C ASP A 76 13.74 2.51 9.59
N GLY A 77 13.48 2.10 8.35
CA GLY A 77 13.70 0.74 7.89
C GLY A 77 12.61 -0.25 8.31
N GLU A 78 11.54 0.16 8.97
CA GLU A 78 10.39 -0.66 9.32
C GLU A 78 9.23 -0.43 8.36
N LEU A 79 8.54 -1.53 7.99
CA LEU A 79 7.35 -1.46 7.15
C LEU A 79 6.12 -1.17 8.00
N HIS A 80 5.41 -0.10 7.66
CA HIS A 80 4.10 0.19 8.23
C HIS A 80 3.05 -0.01 7.15
N ALA A 81 2.15 -0.97 7.36
CA ALA A 81 1.07 -1.28 6.44
C ALA A 81 -0.27 -1.07 7.14
N ARG A 82 -1.18 -0.32 6.51
CA ARG A 82 -2.51 -0.04 7.04
C ARG A 82 -3.57 -0.27 5.98
N LEU A 83 -4.64 -0.95 6.36
CA LEU A 83 -5.84 -1.06 5.54
C LEU A 83 -6.60 0.27 5.59
N PHE A 84 -6.90 0.81 4.43
CA PHE A 84 -7.72 2.00 4.27
C PHE A 84 -9.00 1.60 3.55
N ASN A 85 -10.14 1.80 4.22
CA ASN A 85 -11.42 1.71 3.53
C ASN A 85 -11.58 2.99 2.74
N VAL A 86 -11.70 2.87 1.44
CA VAL A 86 -12.09 3.97 0.60
C VAL A 86 -13.62 4.09 0.76
N ASP A 87 -14.07 4.74 1.82
CA ASP A 87 -15.49 5.10 1.91
C ASP A 87 -15.79 6.08 0.76
N ILE A 88 -16.75 5.72 -0.09
CA ILE A 88 -17.28 6.55 -1.19
C ILE A 88 -18.36 7.47 -0.61
#